data_AF-A0A496BLB4-F1
#
_entry.id   AF-A0A496BLB4-F1
#
_cell.length_a   1.000
_cell.length_b   1.000
_cell.length_c   1.000
_cell.angle_alpha   90.00
_cell.angle_beta   90.00
_cell.angle_gamma   90.00
#
_symmetry.space_group_name_H-M   'P 1'
#
loop_
_entity.id
_entity.type
_entity.pdbx_description
1 polymer ?
#
loop_
_entity_poly.entity_id
_entity_poly.type
_entity_poly.pdbx_seq_one_letter_code
_entity_poly.pdbx_strand_id
1 'polypeptide(L)'
;MKSRSMFHQIVSLICFVGLVFVHFVHKGYSQMETEQGVSVKEQKEGRTLLVASATLYGFSLYGPGTARLLEIESGSQIAGLEMLIGGGSFVGALLATRNHRLGAGRSSLILSGSLAGTLYGFGLPVLFESENDKAYLTSAMLATPIGGLLAHRLSAHRWFNEGESHTISRGGLVGGLYGIAIPYLINIEDLENWTQAKIYVTSAMIGVPAGVWTTAKLIYDKPINEGRASLLALGGSVGSAYAIGIMSLTDVEASRPYVLAAMLGLPVGTYLSYKLTAGDAYTSGRAALIQVGAYAGALFGSGFPLVADAESRKPYVVASILGSAAGMWLAHRLTQGWGETAPFAKNNLIPKSDRFAVSLPSIDKWLTLGLMTLRKPTFMADFPVELVRISF
;
A
#
# COMPACT_ATOMS: atom_id res chain seq x y z
N MET A 1 18.07 -41.61 -6.28
CA MET A 1 17.89 -41.56 -4.81
C MET A 1 17.68 -40.15 -4.22
N LYS A 2 17.85 -39.04 -4.96
CA LYS A 2 17.61 -37.67 -4.43
C LYS A 2 16.13 -37.26 -4.26
N SER A 3 15.16 -37.88 -4.96
CA SER A 3 13.76 -37.40 -4.92
C SER A 3 12.97 -37.78 -3.66
N ARG A 4 13.32 -38.87 -2.96
CA ARG A 4 12.63 -39.27 -1.72
C ARG A 4 12.89 -38.32 -0.53
N SER A 5 14.04 -37.65 -0.50
CA SER A 5 14.39 -36.70 0.57
C SER A 5 13.60 -35.40 0.47
N MET A 6 13.38 -34.90 -0.76
CA MET A 6 12.64 -33.66 -1.00
C MET A 6 11.14 -33.81 -0.67
N PHE A 7 10.55 -34.97 -0.96
CA PHE A 7 9.15 -35.25 -0.63
C PHE A 7 8.88 -35.23 0.88
N HIS A 8 9.78 -35.80 1.70
CA HIS A 8 9.64 -35.73 3.17
C HIS A 8 9.81 -34.32 3.73
N GLN A 9 10.68 -33.50 3.14
CA GLN A 9 10.85 -32.10 3.56
C GLN A 9 9.63 -31.24 3.26
N ILE A 10 9.01 -31.43 2.08
CA ILE A 10 7.79 -30.69 1.69
C ILE A 10 6.60 -31.13 2.57
N VAL A 11 6.42 -32.44 2.79
CA VAL A 11 5.35 -32.94 3.67
C VAL A 11 5.55 -32.49 5.11
N SER A 12 6.78 -32.47 5.62
CA SER A 12 7.10 -31.97 6.97
C SER A 12 6.84 -30.47 7.10
N LEU A 13 7.17 -29.67 6.09
CA LEU A 13 6.91 -28.22 6.07
C LEU A 13 5.40 -27.91 6.00
N ILE A 14 4.65 -28.62 5.16
CA ILE A 14 3.18 -28.48 5.05
C ILE A 14 2.51 -28.89 6.37
N CYS A 15 2.94 -30.01 6.98
CA CYS A 15 2.44 -30.43 8.28
C CYS A 15 2.81 -29.44 9.39
N PHE A 16 4.02 -28.86 9.37
CA PHE A 16 4.45 -27.87 10.36
C PHE A 16 3.66 -26.56 10.23
N VAL A 17 3.47 -26.05 9.01
CA VAL A 17 2.63 -24.85 8.75
C VAL A 17 1.17 -25.12 9.13
N GLY A 18 0.64 -26.31 8.79
CA GLY A 18 -0.70 -26.74 9.20
C GLY A 18 -0.85 -26.84 10.72
N LEU A 19 0.16 -27.37 11.42
CA LEU A 19 0.14 -27.54 12.88
C LEU A 19 0.29 -26.19 13.60
N VAL A 20 1.12 -25.27 13.10
CA VAL A 20 1.18 -23.87 13.57
C VAL A 20 -0.18 -23.19 13.35
N PHE A 21 -0.83 -23.39 12.21
CA PHE A 21 -2.15 -22.82 11.94
C PHE A 21 -3.22 -23.37 12.89
N VAL A 22 -3.23 -24.69 13.14
CA VAL A 22 -4.21 -25.36 14.02
C VAL A 22 -3.99 -25.03 15.50
N HIS A 23 -2.76 -24.96 15.98
CA HIS A 23 -2.49 -24.65 17.40
C HIS A 23 -2.74 -23.17 17.74
N PHE A 24 -2.57 -22.25 16.79
CA PHE A 24 -2.79 -20.82 17.04
C PHE A 24 -4.25 -20.38 16.84
N VAL A 25 -5.04 -21.08 16.02
CA VAL A 25 -6.49 -20.82 15.88
C VAL A 25 -7.28 -21.30 17.11
N HIS A 26 -6.75 -22.21 17.93
CA HIS A 26 -7.52 -22.82 19.02
C HIS A 26 -7.50 -22.06 20.36
N LYS A 27 -6.58 -21.10 20.59
CA LYS A 27 -6.66 -20.23 21.77
C LYS A 27 -7.54 -19.02 21.49
N GLY A 28 -8.85 -19.23 21.58
CA GLY A 28 -9.85 -18.16 21.64
C GLY A 28 -9.60 -17.27 22.86
N TYR A 29 -8.90 -16.15 22.67
CA TYR A 29 -8.86 -15.08 23.66
C TYR A 29 -10.28 -14.51 23.77
N SER A 30 -10.84 -14.51 24.98
CA SER A 30 -12.13 -13.90 25.27
C SER A 30 -12.02 -12.38 25.15
N GLN A 31 -12.25 -11.85 23.94
CA GLN A 31 -12.31 -10.43 23.57
C GLN A 31 -13.59 -9.73 24.10
N MET A 32 -14.02 -9.97 25.34
CA MET A 32 -15.32 -9.48 25.81
C MET A 32 -15.36 -8.02 26.29
N GLU A 33 -14.25 -7.37 26.65
CA GLU A 33 -14.34 -6.09 27.37
C GLU A 33 -14.02 -4.81 26.58
N THR A 34 -13.43 -4.87 25.39
CA THR A 34 -13.12 -3.65 24.59
C THR A 34 -13.91 -3.55 23.27
N GLU A 35 -14.76 -4.53 22.94
CA GLU A 35 -15.43 -4.62 21.64
C GLU A 35 -16.84 -4.00 21.56
N GLN A 36 -17.38 -3.43 22.64
CA GLN A 36 -18.78 -2.95 22.68
C GLN A 36 -19.08 -1.72 21.79
N GLY A 37 -18.10 -1.16 21.08
CA GLY A 37 -18.27 0.05 20.25
C GLY A 37 -18.22 -0.11 18.72
N VAL A 38 -17.89 -1.30 18.20
CA VAL A 38 -17.60 -1.44 16.75
C VAL A 38 -18.89 -1.65 15.96
N SER A 39 -19.11 -0.83 14.93
CA SER A 39 -20.26 -0.98 14.06
C SER A 39 -20.20 -2.32 13.30
N VAL A 40 -21.35 -3.00 13.18
CA VAL A 40 -21.50 -4.21 12.34
C VAL A 40 -21.01 -3.95 10.91
N LYS A 41 -21.11 -2.71 10.42
CA LYS A 41 -20.60 -2.30 9.12
C LYS A 41 -19.07 -2.41 9.05
N GLU A 42 -18.36 -1.83 10.02
CA GLU A 42 -16.89 -1.84 10.08
C GLU A 42 -16.33 -3.26 10.21
N GLN A 43 -17.03 -4.14 10.96
CA GLN A 43 -16.66 -5.56 11.06
C GLN A 43 -16.79 -6.29 9.71
N LYS A 44 -17.84 -5.99 8.95
CA LYS A 44 -18.03 -6.57 7.60
C LYS A 44 -17.00 -6.06 6.60
N GLU A 45 -16.65 -4.78 6.67
CA GLU A 45 -15.59 -4.17 5.84
C GLU A 45 -14.23 -4.79 6.14
N GLY A 46 -13.84 -4.89 7.42
CA GLY A 46 -12.60 -5.53 7.83
C GLY A 46 -12.51 -7.01 7.45
N ARG A 47 -13.63 -7.75 7.52
CA ARG A 47 -13.70 -9.14 7.05
C ARG A 47 -13.52 -9.24 5.55
N THR A 48 -14.24 -8.42 4.78
CA THR A 48 -14.18 -8.40 3.32
C THR A 48 -12.76 -8.11 2.85
N LEU A 49 -12.09 -7.13 3.48
CA LEU A 49 -10.70 -6.79 3.17
C LEU A 49 -9.74 -7.97 3.36
N LEU A 50 -9.82 -8.68 4.48
CA LEU A 50 -8.94 -9.82 4.74
C LEU A 50 -9.21 -11.01 3.81
N VAL A 51 -10.47 -11.30 3.52
CA VAL A 51 -10.84 -12.36 2.57
C VAL A 51 -10.32 -12.02 1.17
N ALA A 52 -10.58 -10.80 0.69
CA ALA A 52 -10.08 -10.35 -0.61
C ALA A 52 -8.54 -10.41 -0.68
N SER A 53 -7.86 -9.97 0.37
CA SER A 53 -6.40 -9.99 0.45
C SER A 53 -5.83 -11.41 0.47
N ALA A 54 -6.42 -12.32 1.25
CA ALA A 54 -6.01 -13.72 1.29
C ALA A 54 -6.16 -14.40 -0.07
N THR A 55 -7.28 -14.15 -0.77
CA THR A 55 -7.48 -14.61 -2.15
C THR A 55 -6.41 -14.05 -3.08
N LEU A 56 -6.10 -12.76 -2.99
CA LEU A 56 -5.07 -12.12 -3.80
C LEU A 56 -3.68 -12.73 -3.54
N TYR A 57 -3.29 -12.97 -2.28
CA TYR A 57 -2.06 -13.69 -1.95
C TYR A 57 -2.06 -15.12 -2.49
N GLY A 58 -3.23 -15.79 -2.44
CA GLY A 58 -3.44 -17.10 -3.04
C GLY A 58 -3.07 -17.13 -4.52
N PHE A 59 -3.54 -16.15 -5.30
CA PHE A 59 -3.25 -16.06 -6.73
C PHE A 59 -1.88 -15.47 -7.08
N SER A 60 -1.39 -14.50 -6.31
CA SER A 60 -0.18 -13.74 -6.69
C SER A 60 1.11 -14.30 -6.09
N LEU A 61 1.05 -14.94 -4.92
CA LEU A 61 2.23 -15.44 -4.21
C LEU A 61 2.20 -16.97 -4.07
N TYR A 62 1.15 -17.51 -3.45
CA TYR A 62 1.12 -18.93 -3.10
C TYR A 62 0.90 -19.85 -4.30
N GLY A 63 0.06 -19.46 -5.26
CA GLY A 63 -0.18 -20.22 -6.49
C GLY A 63 1.08 -20.40 -7.32
N PRO A 64 1.65 -19.31 -7.88
CA PRO A 64 2.89 -19.35 -8.66
C PRO A 64 4.07 -19.89 -7.84
N GLY A 65 4.16 -19.53 -6.55
CA GLY A 65 5.20 -20.01 -5.65
C GLY A 65 5.17 -21.53 -5.48
N THR A 66 4.00 -22.11 -5.24
CA THR A 66 3.84 -23.56 -5.11
C THR A 66 4.11 -24.27 -6.42
N ALA A 67 3.63 -23.74 -7.55
CA ALA A 67 3.90 -24.31 -8.87
C ALA A 67 5.41 -24.42 -9.16
N ARG A 68 6.16 -23.35 -8.87
CA ARG A 68 7.63 -23.32 -9.03
C ARG A 68 8.36 -24.25 -8.05
N LEU A 69 7.87 -24.37 -6.82
CA LEU A 69 8.46 -25.28 -5.83
C LEU A 69 8.27 -26.75 -6.21
N LEU A 70 7.12 -27.08 -6.83
CA LEU A 70 6.81 -28.42 -7.34
C LEU A 70 7.37 -28.70 -8.73
N GLU A 71 8.07 -27.74 -9.35
CA GLU A 71 8.64 -27.86 -10.71
C GLU A 71 7.59 -28.23 -11.76
N ILE A 72 6.39 -27.65 -11.65
CA ILE A 72 5.31 -27.87 -12.62
C ILE A 72 5.58 -27.02 -13.86
N GLU A 73 5.78 -27.68 -15.01
CA GLU A 73 6.06 -27.01 -16.29
C GLU A 73 4.81 -26.84 -17.17
N SER A 74 3.80 -27.70 -17.00
CA SER A 74 2.60 -27.67 -17.83
C SER A 74 1.71 -26.48 -17.47
N GLY A 75 1.48 -25.57 -18.42
CA GLY A 75 0.66 -24.37 -18.22
C GLY A 75 -0.77 -24.66 -17.71
N SER A 76 -1.39 -25.77 -18.15
CA SER A 76 -2.70 -26.16 -17.65
C SER A 76 -2.67 -26.64 -16.19
N GLN A 77 -1.59 -27.32 -15.78
CA GLN A 77 -1.38 -27.72 -14.39
C GLN A 77 -1.07 -26.52 -13.50
N ILE A 78 -0.28 -25.55 -13.97
CA ILE A 78 -0.01 -24.29 -13.27
C ILE A 78 -1.33 -23.53 -13.04
N ALA A 79 -2.10 -23.30 -14.10
CA ALA A 79 -3.38 -22.58 -13.99
C ALA A 79 -4.37 -23.30 -13.05
N GLY A 80 -4.47 -24.63 -13.14
CA GLY A 80 -5.30 -25.43 -12.24
C GLY A 80 -4.86 -25.33 -10.78
N LEU A 81 -3.55 -25.37 -10.50
CA LEU A 81 -3.00 -25.21 -9.17
C LEU A 81 -3.22 -23.80 -8.61
N GLU A 82 -3.01 -22.77 -9.42
CA GLU A 82 -3.27 -21.36 -9.04
C GLU A 82 -4.75 -21.13 -8.72
N MET A 83 -5.67 -21.65 -9.52
CA MET A 83 -7.11 -21.61 -9.24
C MET A 83 -7.46 -22.33 -7.94
N LEU A 84 -6.87 -23.50 -7.70
CA LEU A 84 -7.11 -24.28 -6.49
C LEU A 84 -6.59 -23.55 -5.24
N ILE A 85 -5.39 -22.97 -5.30
CA ILE A 85 -4.80 -22.24 -4.19
C ILE A 85 -5.54 -20.91 -3.95
N GLY A 86 -5.86 -20.16 -5.00
CA GLY A 86 -6.62 -18.91 -4.91
C GLY A 86 -8.03 -19.13 -4.35
N GLY A 87 -8.76 -20.09 -4.90
CA GLY A 87 -10.09 -20.47 -4.40
C GLY A 87 -10.07 -21.06 -2.99
N GLY A 88 -9.08 -21.91 -2.70
CA GLY A 88 -8.86 -22.45 -1.35
C GLY A 88 -8.54 -21.36 -0.32
N SER A 89 -7.75 -20.37 -0.70
CA SER A 89 -7.44 -19.20 0.15
C SER A 89 -8.70 -18.36 0.43
N PHE A 90 -9.56 -18.14 -0.57
CA PHE A 90 -10.85 -17.47 -0.37
C PHE A 90 -11.73 -18.20 0.65
N VAL A 91 -11.95 -19.51 0.44
CA VAL A 91 -12.80 -20.32 1.32
C VAL A 91 -12.20 -20.41 2.72
N GLY A 92 -10.89 -20.66 2.81
CA GLY A 92 -10.16 -20.73 4.08
C GLY A 92 -10.25 -19.43 4.88
N ALA A 93 -10.04 -18.28 4.23
CA ALA A 93 -10.17 -16.97 4.88
C ALA A 93 -11.62 -16.68 5.29
N LEU A 94 -12.62 -17.04 4.46
CA LEU A 94 -14.03 -16.85 4.79
C LEU A 94 -14.45 -17.66 6.02
N LEU A 95 -13.97 -18.91 6.14
CA LEU A 95 -14.22 -19.77 7.30
C LEU A 95 -13.49 -19.26 8.53
N ALA A 96 -12.20 -18.94 8.41
CA ALA A 96 -11.37 -18.45 9.52
C ALA A 96 -11.89 -17.13 10.10
N THR A 97 -12.44 -16.26 9.26
CA THR A 97 -12.95 -14.94 9.68
C THR A 97 -14.42 -14.94 10.07
N ARG A 98 -15.15 -16.06 9.97
CA ARG A 98 -16.59 -16.14 10.23
C ARG A 98 -16.98 -15.66 11.64
N ASN A 99 -16.17 -16.02 12.63
CA ASN A 99 -16.44 -15.73 14.05
C ASN A 99 -15.56 -14.61 14.62
N HIS A 100 -14.72 -13.98 13.80
CA HIS A 100 -13.80 -12.94 14.25
C HIS A 100 -14.37 -11.56 13.98
N ARG A 101 -14.41 -10.72 15.03
CA ARG A 101 -14.80 -9.31 14.93
C ARG A 101 -13.56 -8.48 14.63
N LEU A 102 -13.25 -8.32 13.35
CA LEU A 102 -12.10 -7.54 12.89
C LEU A 102 -12.59 -6.23 12.30
N GLY A 103 -12.29 -5.12 12.98
CA GLY A 103 -12.54 -3.78 12.43
C GLY A 103 -11.60 -3.47 11.25
N ALA A 104 -12.05 -2.58 10.36
CA ALA A 104 -11.31 -2.19 9.15
C ALA A 104 -9.87 -1.75 9.44
N GLY A 105 -9.65 -0.93 10.47
CA GLY A 105 -8.31 -0.47 10.86
C GLY A 105 -7.36 -1.59 11.23
N ARG A 106 -7.81 -2.54 12.07
CA ARG A 106 -7.00 -3.70 12.45
C ARG A 106 -6.74 -4.65 11.28
N SER A 107 -7.75 -4.91 10.46
CA SER A 107 -7.59 -5.70 9.23
C SER A 107 -6.55 -5.09 8.29
N SER A 108 -6.55 -3.76 8.15
CA SER A 108 -5.58 -3.03 7.34
C SER A 108 -4.15 -3.13 7.91
N LEU A 109 -3.98 -3.05 9.24
CA LEU A 109 -2.68 -3.31 9.88
C LEU A 109 -2.19 -4.74 9.66
N ILE A 110 -3.07 -5.74 9.78
CA ILE A 110 -2.73 -7.15 9.52
C ILE A 110 -2.28 -7.32 8.07
N LEU A 111 -3.02 -6.77 7.11
CA LEU A 111 -2.66 -6.79 5.69
C LEU A 111 -1.29 -6.14 5.45
N SER A 112 -1.05 -4.99 6.07
CA SER A 112 0.21 -4.26 5.94
C SER A 112 1.37 -5.03 6.57
N GLY A 113 1.13 -5.69 7.71
CA GLY A 113 2.07 -6.63 8.32
C GLY A 113 2.38 -7.80 7.42
N SER A 114 1.38 -8.38 6.76
CA SER A 114 1.59 -9.47 5.79
C SER A 114 2.44 -9.01 4.61
N LEU A 115 2.16 -7.82 4.06
CA LEU A 115 2.94 -7.23 2.97
C LEU A 115 4.40 -6.99 3.40
N ALA A 116 4.61 -6.42 4.59
CA ALA A 116 5.95 -6.27 5.16
C ALA A 116 6.62 -7.64 5.32
N GLY A 117 5.90 -8.65 5.80
CA GLY A 117 6.37 -10.03 5.86
C GLY A 117 6.83 -10.56 4.50
N THR A 118 6.05 -10.37 3.44
CA THR A 118 6.42 -10.76 2.07
C THR A 118 7.72 -10.07 1.63
N LEU A 119 7.83 -8.75 1.82
CA LEU A 119 9.01 -7.97 1.44
C LEU A 119 10.26 -8.42 2.22
N TYR A 120 10.13 -8.67 3.52
CA TYR A 120 11.23 -9.19 4.35
C TYR A 120 11.63 -10.59 3.90
N GLY A 121 10.66 -11.42 3.54
CA GLY A 121 10.92 -12.74 2.98
C GLY A 121 11.79 -12.64 1.74
N PHE A 122 11.46 -11.76 0.78
CA PHE A 122 12.33 -11.52 -0.39
C PHE A 122 13.72 -10.97 -0.02
N GLY A 123 13.84 -10.22 1.07
CA GLY A 123 15.13 -9.71 1.55
C GLY A 123 16.02 -10.78 2.21
N LEU A 124 15.44 -11.77 2.89
CA LEU A 124 16.20 -12.75 3.66
C LEU A 124 17.25 -13.52 2.84
N PRO A 125 16.94 -14.08 1.65
CA PRO A 125 17.95 -14.75 0.83
C PRO A 125 19.12 -13.85 0.42
N VAL A 126 18.90 -12.54 0.24
CA VAL A 126 19.98 -11.57 -0.06
C VAL A 126 20.99 -11.52 1.08
N LEU A 127 20.51 -11.56 2.33
CA LEU A 127 21.39 -11.57 3.51
C LEU A 127 22.26 -12.82 3.59
N PHE A 128 21.77 -13.94 3.03
CA PHE A 128 22.45 -15.23 2.96
C PHE A 128 23.14 -15.50 1.62
N GLU A 129 23.28 -14.49 0.75
CA GLU A 129 23.92 -14.62 -0.59
C GLU A 129 23.31 -15.74 -1.44
N SER A 130 22.01 -15.99 -1.29
CA SER A 130 21.34 -17.05 -2.02
C SER A 130 20.95 -16.57 -3.41
N GLU A 131 21.46 -17.26 -4.43
CA GLU A 131 21.05 -17.11 -5.84
C GLU A 131 19.83 -17.97 -6.21
N ASN A 132 19.34 -18.78 -5.28
CA ASN A 132 18.24 -19.70 -5.56
C ASN A 132 16.88 -18.98 -5.53
N ASP A 133 16.25 -18.83 -6.69
CA ASP A 133 14.89 -18.29 -6.83
C ASP A 133 13.85 -18.96 -5.91
N LYS A 134 13.99 -20.27 -5.67
CA LYS A 134 13.10 -20.99 -4.76
C LYS A 134 13.26 -20.53 -3.31
N ALA A 135 14.46 -20.08 -2.92
CA ALA A 135 14.68 -19.53 -1.58
C ALA A 135 13.93 -18.20 -1.40
N TYR A 136 13.91 -17.34 -2.42
CA TYR A 136 13.12 -16.09 -2.43
C TYR A 136 11.62 -16.34 -2.30
N LEU A 137 11.07 -17.25 -3.10
CA LEU A 137 9.65 -17.56 -3.02
C LEU A 137 9.27 -18.23 -1.70
N THR A 138 10.07 -19.21 -1.24
CA THR A 138 9.80 -19.93 0.01
C THR A 138 9.86 -18.98 1.21
N SER A 139 10.89 -18.15 1.29
CA SER A 139 11.04 -17.17 2.37
C SER A 139 9.90 -16.14 2.36
N ALA A 140 9.51 -15.61 1.20
CA ALA A 140 8.34 -14.73 1.06
C ALA A 140 7.04 -15.40 1.53
N MET A 141 6.77 -16.63 1.09
CA MET A 141 5.57 -17.40 1.47
C MET A 141 5.51 -17.69 2.98
N LEU A 142 6.65 -17.93 3.63
CA LEU A 142 6.73 -18.17 5.08
C LEU A 142 6.65 -16.87 5.89
N ALA A 143 7.32 -15.82 5.45
CA ALA A 143 7.39 -14.54 6.18
C ALA A 143 6.07 -13.75 6.10
N THR A 144 5.29 -13.91 5.03
CA THR A 144 3.97 -13.26 4.86
C THR A 144 3.02 -13.49 6.05
N PRO A 145 2.68 -14.74 6.45
CA PRO A 145 1.77 -14.98 7.57
C PRO A 145 2.40 -14.60 8.92
N ILE A 146 3.73 -14.69 9.05
CA ILE A 146 4.46 -14.24 10.24
C ILE A 146 4.28 -12.73 10.42
N GLY A 147 4.44 -11.94 9.35
CA GLY A 147 4.24 -10.49 9.38
C GLY A 147 2.82 -10.10 9.76
N GLY A 148 1.81 -10.76 9.18
CA GLY A 148 0.40 -10.54 9.54
C GLY A 148 0.10 -10.89 11.00
N LEU A 149 0.67 -11.99 11.52
CA LEU A 149 0.52 -12.42 12.90
C LEU A 149 1.21 -11.46 13.89
N LEU A 150 2.39 -10.96 13.55
CA LEU A 150 3.08 -9.93 14.34
C LEU A 150 2.25 -8.65 14.40
N ALA A 151 1.72 -8.17 13.27
CA ALA A 151 0.84 -7.02 13.24
C ALA A 151 -0.45 -7.24 14.05
N HIS A 152 -1.04 -8.44 13.99
CA HIS A 152 -2.20 -8.79 14.81
C HIS A 152 -1.92 -8.72 16.32
N ARG A 153 -0.74 -9.22 16.75
CA ARG A 153 -0.32 -9.20 18.16
C ARG A 153 0.02 -7.79 18.64
N LEU A 154 0.77 -7.03 17.84
CA LEU A 154 1.14 -5.66 18.16
C LEU A 154 -0.09 -4.74 18.22
N SER A 155 -1.12 -5.03 17.42
CA SER A 155 -2.39 -4.30 17.44
C SER A 155 -3.42 -4.84 18.44
N ALA A 156 -3.12 -5.87 19.23
CA ALA A 156 -4.11 -6.50 20.12
C ALA A 156 -4.52 -5.62 21.31
N HIS A 157 -3.64 -4.70 21.74
CA HIS A 157 -3.81 -3.92 22.97
C HIS A 157 -4.45 -2.55 22.75
N ARG A 158 -4.67 -2.14 21.50
CA ARG A 158 -5.23 -0.84 21.14
C ARG A 158 -6.15 -0.99 19.94
N TRP A 159 -7.30 -0.31 20.00
CA TRP A 159 -8.13 -0.14 18.83
C TRP A 159 -7.51 0.89 17.89
N PHE A 160 -7.36 0.52 16.62
CA PHE A 160 -6.89 1.42 15.56
C PHE A 160 -8.06 1.70 14.63
N ASN A 161 -8.34 2.98 14.41
CA ASN A 161 -9.25 3.37 13.34
C ASN A 161 -8.55 3.23 11.97
N GLU A 162 -9.33 3.34 10.89
CA GLU A 162 -8.82 3.16 9.52
C GLU A 162 -7.81 4.24 9.09
N GLY A 163 -8.00 5.48 9.55
CA GLY A 163 -7.06 6.56 9.26
C GLY A 163 -5.71 6.36 9.93
N GLU A 164 -5.70 5.92 11.19
CA GLU A 164 -4.50 5.58 11.95
C GLU A 164 -3.76 4.42 11.31
N SER A 165 -4.45 3.33 10.98
CA SER A 165 -3.83 2.17 10.35
C SER A 165 -3.20 2.53 9.00
N HIS A 166 -3.92 3.25 8.14
CA HIS A 166 -3.39 3.70 6.85
C HIS A 166 -2.18 4.61 7.01
N THR A 167 -2.20 5.49 8.00
CA THR A 167 -1.08 6.40 8.28
C THR A 167 0.13 5.61 8.77
N ILE A 168 -0.03 4.68 9.71
CA ILE A 168 1.04 3.82 10.22
C ILE A 168 1.65 2.95 9.11
N SER A 169 0.81 2.31 8.30
CA SER A 169 1.25 1.45 7.20
C SER A 169 2.05 2.23 6.15
N ARG A 170 1.57 3.43 5.79
CA ARG A 170 2.31 4.33 4.90
C ARG A 170 3.62 4.81 5.53
N GLY A 171 3.63 5.07 6.83
CA GLY A 171 4.83 5.35 7.60
C GLY A 171 5.89 4.26 7.46
N GLY A 172 5.46 2.99 7.53
CA GLY A 172 6.34 1.84 7.28
C GLY A 172 6.89 1.80 5.86
N LEU A 173 6.05 2.02 4.84
CA LEU A 173 6.49 2.09 3.44
C LEU A 173 7.50 3.23 3.22
N VAL A 174 7.22 4.43 3.73
CA VAL A 174 8.13 5.58 3.67
C VAL A 174 9.45 5.26 4.37
N GLY A 175 9.39 4.64 5.54
CA GLY A 175 10.59 4.18 6.25
C GLY A 175 11.43 3.22 5.41
N GLY A 176 10.80 2.23 4.75
CA GLY A 176 11.47 1.32 3.82
C GLY A 176 12.12 2.04 2.63
N LEU A 177 11.41 2.98 2.01
CA LEU A 177 11.94 3.79 0.91
C LEU A 177 13.14 4.64 1.36
N TYR A 178 13.08 5.24 2.55
CA TYR A 178 14.22 5.94 3.14
C TYR A 178 15.40 5.00 3.40
N GLY A 179 15.11 3.78 3.87
CA GLY A 179 16.10 2.72 4.04
C GLY A 179 16.80 2.37 2.72
N ILE A 180 16.11 2.41 1.58
CA ILE A 180 16.73 2.22 0.26
C ILE A 180 17.50 3.48 -0.17
N ALA A 181 16.94 4.66 0.07
CA ALA A 181 17.51 5.93 -0.40
C ALA A 181 18.80 6.33 0.33
N ILE A 182 18.95 6.03 1.62
CA ILE A 182 20.14 6.41 2.40
C ILE A 182 21.43 5.78 1.83
N PRO A 183 21.52 4.45 1.63
CA PRO A 183 22.67 3.83 0.97
C PRO A 183 22.99 4.43 -0.40
N TYR A 184 21.95 4.74 -1.18
CA TYR A 184 22.11 5.38 -2.49
C TYR A 184 22.78 6.77 -2.41
N LEU A 185 22.42 7.57 -1.41
CA LEU A 185 22.97 8.91 -1.24
C LEU A 185 24.42 8.92 -0.76
N ILE A 186 24.84 7.93 0.03
CA ILE A 186 26.21 7.83 0.57
C ILE A 186 27.20 7.15 -0.40
N ASN A 187 26.79 6.87 -1.64
CA ASN A 187 27.63 6.29 -2.69
C ASN A 187 28.27 4.93 -2.33
N ILE A 188 27.47 3.96 -1.86
CA ILE A 188 27.98 2.59 -1.69
C ILE A 188 28.10 1.79 -3.00
N GLU A 189 28.04 2.46 -4.15
CA GLU A 189 28.01 1.82 -5.48
C GLU A 189 29.36 1.20 -5.87
N ASP A 190 30.44 1.62 -5.21
CA ASP A 190 31.79 1.08 -5.42
C ASP A 190 32.05 -0.24 -4.67
N LEU A 191 31.08 -0.72 -3.88
CA LEU A 191 31.20 -1.99 -3.14
C LEU A 191 30.91 -3.20 -4.02
N GLU A 192 31.39 -4.37 -3.58
CA GLU A 192 31.03 -5.65 -4.20
C GLU A 192 29.49 -5.83 -4.26
N ASN A 193 28.97 -6.30 -5.39
CA ASN A 193 27.54 -6.40 -5.69
C ASN A 193 26.71 -7.02 -4.55
N TRP A 194 27.18 -8.11 -3.94
CA TRP A 194 26.50 -8.77 -2.82
C TRP A 194 26.49 -7.92 -1.55
N THR A 195 27.62 -7.31 -1.22
CA THR A 195 27.74 -6.40 -0.07
C THR A 195 26.82 -5.20 -0.25
N GLN A 196 26.78 -4.63 -1.45
CA GLN A 196 25.87 -3.54 -1.80
C GLN A 196 24.40 -3.97 -1.59
N ALA A 197 23.99 -5.10 -2.18
CA ALA A 197 22.62 -5.61 -2.07
C ALA A 197 22.21 -5.86 -0.60
N LYS A 198 23.11 -6.44 0.21
CA LYS A 198 22.88 -6.63 1.65
C LYS A 198 22.65 -5.33 2.39
N ILE A 199 23.42 -4.29 2.09
CA ILE A 199 23.26 -2.98 2.73
C ILE A 199 21.90 -2.37 2.36
N TYR A 200 21.52 -2.39 1.08
CA TYR A 200 20.20 -1.90 0.64
C TYR A 200 19.06 -2.63 1.33
N VAL A 201 19.08 -3.96 1.31
CA VAL A 201 18.03 -4.79 1.92
C VAL A 201 17.98 -4.59 3.42
N THR A 202 19.12 -4.65 4.11
CA THR A 202 19.18 -4.45 5.56
C THR A 202 18.68 -3.07 5.95
N SER A 203 19.11 -2.03 5.22
CA SER A 203 18.68 -0.66 5.48
C SER A 203 17.18 -0.47 5.24
N ALA A 204 16.62 -1.05 4.17
CA ALA A 204 15.17 -1.07 3.94
C ALA A 204 14.41 -1.79 5.07
N MET A 205 14.91 -2.96 5.51
CA MET A 205 14.35 -3.75 6.61
C MET A 205 14.47 -3.06 7.98
N ILE A 206 15.42 -2.15 8.19
CA ILE A 206 15.46 -1.32 9.40
C ILE A 206 14.51 -0.12 9.25
N GLY A 207 14.44 0.43 8.04
CA GLY A 207 13.61 1.58 7.70
C GLY A 207 12.12 1.35 7.97
N VAL A 208 11.57 0.18 7.60
CA VAL A 208 10.14 -0.12 7.81
C VAL A 208 9.69 0.02 9.28
N PRO A 209 10.28 -0.69 10.27
CA PRO A 209 9.86 -0.59 11.66
C PRO A 209 10.16 0.79 12.24
N ALA A 210 11.25 1.45 11.81
CA ALA A 210 11.54 2.83 12.21
C ALA A 210 10.44 3.80 11.73
N GLY A 211 9.96 3.62 10.49
CA GLY A 211 8.87 4.40 9.91
C GLY A 211 7.53 4.16 10.59
N VAL A 212 7.19 2.88 10.85
CA VAL A 212 6.01 2.47 11.64
C VAL A 212 6.06 3.11 13.03
N TRP A 213 7.18 2.96 13.74
CA TRP A 213 7.35 3.47 15.10
C TRP A 213 7.24 5.00 15.16
N THR A 214 7.96 5.70 14.28
CA THR A 214 7.95 7.16 14.21
C THR A 214 6.55 7.69 13.93
N THR A 215 5.84 7.05 13.00
CA THR A 215 4.49 7.45 12.62
C THR A 215 3.48 7.16 13.72
N ALA A 216 3.52 5.97 14.32
CA ALA A 216 2.67 5.60 15.45
C ALA A 216 2.85 6.57 16.63
N LYS A 217 4.09 6.96 16.94
CA LYS A 217 4.41 7.95 17.97
C LYS A 217 3.85 9.33 17.61
N LEU A 218 3.97 9.75 16.35
CA LEU A 218 3.52 11.07 15.90
C LEU A 218 1.99 11.23 15.95
N ILE A 219 1.24 10.13 15.79
CA ILE A 219 -0.23 10.13 15.74
C ILE A 219 -0.90 9.62 17.03
N TYR A 220 -0.14 9.22 18.05
CA TYR A 220 -0.65 8.46 19.22
C TYR A 220 -1.89 9.11 19.87
N ASP A 221 -1.93 10.44 19.97
CA ASP A 221 -3.03 11.23 20.57
C ASP A 221 -3.75 12.13 19.55
N LYS A 222 -3.59 11.87 18.26
CA LYS A 222 -4.16 12.71 17.21
C LYS A 222 -5.30 11.97 16.54
N PRO A 223 -6.54 12.49 16.56
CA PRO A 223 -7.62 11.89 15.80
C PRO A 223 -7.34 12.09 14.30
N ILE A 224 -6.87 11.02 13.65
CA ILE A 224 -6.66 10.95 12.21
C ILE A 224 -7.76 10.07 11.63
N ASN A 225 -8.75 10.68 10.99
CA ASN A 225 -9.76 9.95 10.22
C ASN A 225 -9.20 9.54 8.85
N GLU A 226 -9.94 8.69 8.14
CA GLU A 226 -9.51 8.11 6.85
C GLU A 226 -9.26 9.19 5.77
N GLY A 227 -10.15 10.19 5.66
CA GLY A 227 -9.99 11.28 4.69
C GLY A 227 -8.74 12.11 4.97
N ARG A 228 -8.47 12.43 6.24
CA ARG A 228 -7.26 13.14 6.65
C ARG A 228 -6.01 12.29 6.39
N ALA A 229 -6.01 11.00 6.72
CA ALA A 229 -4.89 10.10 6.41
C ALA A 229 -4.57 10.07 4.91
N SER A 230 -5.60 10.12 4.07
CA SER A 230 -5.46 10.21 2.61
C SER A 230 -4.85 11.53 2.15
N LEU A 231 -5.26 12.66 2.73
CA LEU A 231 -4.67 13.97 2.42
C LEU A 231 -3.23 14.15 2.95
N LEU A 232 -2.90 13.53 4.08
CA LEU A 232 -1.52 13.49 4.58
C LEU A 232 -0.61 12.78 3.59
N ALA A 233 -1.04 11.64 3.07
CA ALA A 233 -0.28 10.89 2.07
C ALA A 233 -0.20 11.61 0.74
N LEU A 234 -1.29 12.22 0.27
CA LEU A 234 -1.26 13.09 -0.91
C LEU A 234 -0.25 14.22 -0.70
N GLY A 235 -0.25 14.86 0.46
CA GLY A 235 0.73 15.90 0.83
C GLY A 235 2.16 15.42 0.71
N GLY A 236 2.46 14.24 1.24
CA GLY A 236 3.77 13.61 1.10
C GLY A 236 4.16 13.36 -0.36
N SER A 237 3.29 12.72 -1.13
CA SER A 237 3.55 12.42 -2.55
C SER A 237 3.73 13.69 -3.39
N VAL A 238 2.87 14.68 -3.22
CA VAL A 238 2.95 15.98 -3.92
C VAL A 238 4.19 16.74 -3.48
N GLY A 239 4.52 16.76 -2.19
CA GLY A 239 5.73 17.38 -1.67
C GLY A 239 6.99 16.79 -2.29
N SER A 240 7.09 15.45 -2.36
CA SER A 240 8.19 14.77 -3.08
C SER A 240 8.21 15.13 -4.56
N ALA A 241 7.08 15.06 -5.26
CA ALA A 241 7.00 15.35 -6.69
C ALA A 241 7.39 16.81 -7.00
N TYR A 242 6.96 17.77 -6.18
CA TYR A 242 7.32 19.18 -6.33
C TYR A 242 8.80 19.41 -6.06
N ALA A 243 9.37 18.77 -5.04
CA ALA A 243 10.81 18.89 -4.76
C ALA A 243 11.67 18.32 -5.90
N ILE A 244 11.30 17.15 -6.45
CA ILE A 244 11.93 16.57 -7.65
C ILE A 244 11.80 17.54 -8.84
N GLY A 245 10.59 18.08 -9.05
CA GLY A 245 10.32 19.04 -10.12
C GLY A 245 11.17 20.30 -10.00
N ILE A 246 11.26 20.90 -8.82
CA ILE A 246 12.12 22.06 -8.56
C ILE A 246 13.58 21.72 -8.81
N MET A 247 14.06 20.56 -8.36
CA MET A 247 15.43 20.09 -8.62
C MET A 247 15.70 19.97 -10.12
N SER A 248 14.73 19.52 -10.92
CA SER A 248 14.87 19.42 -12.39
C SER A 248 15.05 20.76 -13.11
N LEU A 249 14.78 21.89 -12.44
CA LEU A 249 15.00 23.23 -13.00
C LEU A 249 16.46 23.69 -12.90
N THR A 250 17.27 23.03 -12.05
CA THR A 250 18.65 23.44 -11.72
C THR A 250 19.72 22.88 -12.67
N ASP A 251 19.33 22.20 -13.75
CA ASP A 251 20.22 21.56 -14.74
C ASP A 251 21.26 20.62 -14.13
N VAL A 252 20.94 20.02 -12.98
CA VAL A 252 21.80 19.04 -12.32
C VAL A 252 21.61 17.67 -12.98
N GLU A 253 22.69 17.15 -13.56
CA GLU A 253 22.71 15.85 -14.24
C GLU A 253 22.75 14.66 -13.25
N ALA A 254 23.25 14.88 -12.04
CA ALA A 254 23.33 13.84 -11.03
C ALA A 254 21.94 13.43 -10.52
N SER A 255 21.71 12.13 -10.39
CA SER A 255 20.45 11.54 -9.88
C SER A 255 20.26 11.68 -8.36
N ARG A 256 21.35 11.73 -7.58
CA ARG A 256 21.31 11.80 -6.10
C ARG A 256 20.58 13.05 -5.58
N PRO A 257 20.82 14.26 -6.12
CA PRO A 257 20.03 15.44 -5.77
C PRO A 257 18.52 15.26 -5.93
N TYR A 258 18.03 14.50 -6.91
CA TYR A 258 16.60 14.22 -7.06
C TYR A 258 16.07 13.30 -5.95
N VAL A 259 16.83 12.28 -5.56
CA VAL A 259 16.47 11.40 -4.44
C VAL A 259 16.46 12.19 -3.13
N LEU A 260 17.47 13.02 -2.89
CA LEU A 260 17.53 13.90 -1.72
C LEU A 260 16.35 14.89 -1.70
N ALA A 261 16.04 15.51 -2.84
CA ALA A 261 14.88 16.39 -2.97
C ALA A 261 13.57 15.65 -2.67
N ALA A 262 13.38 14.44 -3.19
CA ALA A 262 12.21 13.61 -2.90
C ALA A 262 12.09 13.28 -1.41
N MET A 263 13.21 12.92 -0.77
CA MET A 263 13.28 12.64 0.65
C MET A 263 12.90 13.86 1.48
N LEU A 264 13.41 15.06 1.16
CA LEU A 264 13.07 16.28 1.89
C LEU A 264 11.64 16.77 1.61
N GLY A 265 11.17 16.61 0.37
CA GLY A 265 9.82 17.02 -0.05
C GLY A 265 8.72 16.24 0.66
N LEU A 266 8.93 14.95 0.94
CA LEU A 266 7.93 14.09 1.59
C LEU A 266 7.47 14.59 2.97
N PRO A 267 8.37 14.78 3.97
CA PRO A 267 7.98 15.24 5.30
C PRO A 267 7.49 16.68 5.27
N VAL A 268 8.06 17.55 4.42
CA VAL A 268 7.58 18.93 4.25
C VAL A 268 6.15 18.95 3.73
N GLY A 269 5.86 18.21 2.66
CA GLY A 269 4.51 18.11 2.09
C GLY A 269 3.51 17.46 3.04
N THR A 270 3.93 16.40 3.75
CA THR A 270 3.09 15.76 4.78
C THR A 270 2.78 16.73 5.92
N TYR A 271 3.76 17.50 6.38
CA TYR A 271 3.60 18.50 7.44
C TYR A 271 2.67 19.64 7.03
N LEU A 272 2.82 20.16 5.81
CA LEU A 272 1.93 21.18 5.26
C LEU A 272 0.50 20.66 5.15
N SER A 273 0.29 19.45 4.63
CA SER A 273 -1.03 18.81 4.63
C SER A 273 -1.58 18.60 6.04
N TYR A 274 -0.75 18.24 7.02
CA TYR A 274 -1.20 18.11 8.41
C TYR A 274 -1.73 19.43 8.98
N LYS A 275 -1.03 20.54 8.69
CA LYS A 275 -1.42 21.89 9.10
C LYS A 275 -2.68 22.36 8.39
N LEU A 276 -2.76 22.18 7.06
CA LEU A 276 -3.92 22.57 6.26
C LEU A 276 -5.18 21.78 6.62
N THR A 277 -5.02 20.55 7.13
CA THR A 277 -6.14 19.69 7.52
C THR A 277 -6.47 19.73 9.01
N ALA A 278 -5.86 20.61 9.80
CA ALA A 278 -5.99 20.59 11.26
C ALA A 278 -7.36 21.07 11.78
N GLY A 279 -8.12 21.84 11.01
CA GLY A 279 -9.41 22.42 11.42
C GLY A 279 -10.66 21.73 10.87
N ASP A 280 -10.51 20.83 9.88
CA ASP A 280 -11.62 20.35 9.07
C ASP A 280 -11.81 18.83 9.20
N ALA A 281 -13.06 18.37 9.21
CA ALA A 281 -13.39 16.97 9.03
C ALA A 281 -13.38 16.61 7.54
N TYR A 282 -12.38 15.84 7.10
CA TYR A 282 -12.35 15.33 5.73
C TYR A 282 -12.95 13.94 5.65
N THR A 283 -13.94 13.79 4.79
CA THR A 283 -14.43 12.47 4.38
C THR A 283 -13.48 11.83 3.37
N SER A 284 -13.54 10.51 3.24
CA SER A 284 -12.74 9.75 2.27
C SER A 284 -13.09 10.15 0.83
N GLY A 285 -14.38 10.42 0.55
CA GLY A 285 -14.83 10.93 -0.75
C GLY A 285 -14.29 12.32 -1.08
N ARG A 286 -14.31 13.25 -0.11
CA ARG A 286 -13.72 14.59 -0.29
C ARG A 286 -12.21 14.49 -0.55
N ALA A 287 -11.50 13.67 0.23
CA ALA A 287 -10.07 13.46 0.04
C ALA A 287 -9.75 12.84 -1.34
N ALA A 288 -10.57 11.92 -1.83
CA ALA A 288 -10.44 11.35 -3.18
C ALA A 288 -10.61 12.41 -4.28
N LEU A 289 -11.62 13.28 -4.17
CA LEU A 289 -11.84 14.37 -5.13
C LEU A 289 -10.69 15.39 -5.13
N ILE A 290 -10.12 15.70 -3.97
CA ILE A 290 -8.93 16.56 -3.88
C ILE A 290 -7.73 15.91 -4.58
N GLN A 291 -7.52 14.60 -4.42
CA GLN A 291 -6.47 13.86 -5.14
C GLN A 291 -6.69 13.91 -6.66
N VAL A 292 -7.91 13.68 -7.12
CA VAL A 292 -8.26 13.79 -8.55
C VAL A 292 -8.02 15.21 -9.05
N GLY A 293 -8.40 16.23 -8.27
CA GLY A 293 -8.12 17.64 -8.57
C GLY A 293 -6.61 17.91 -8.73
N ALA A 294 -5.77 17.32 -7.88
CA ALA A 294 -4.31 17.43 -7.99
C ALA A 294 -3.78 16.89 -9.32
N TYR A 295 -4.26 15.71 -9.76
CA TYR A 295 -3.83 15.07 -11.00
C TYR A 295 -4.39 15.78 -12.24
N ALA A 296 -5.69 16.08 -12.25
CA ALA A 296 -6.34 16.81 -13.33
C ALA A 296 -5.72 18.19 -13.52
N GLY A 297 -5.43 18.89 -12.42
CA GLY A 297 -4.74 20.16 -12.42
C GLY A 297 -3.33 20.07 -13.02
N ALA A 298 -2.53 19.06 -12.66
CA ALA A 298 -1.21 18.83 -13.24
C ALA A 298 -1.27 18.61 -14.76
N LEU A 299 -2.18 17.75 -15.22
CA LEU A 299 -2.38 17.46 -16.64
C LEU A 299 -2.84 18.71 -17.40
N PHE A 300 -3.81 19.43 -16.87
CA PHE A 300 -4.29 20.68 -17.45
C PHE A 300 -3.17 21.72 -17.53
N GLY A 301 -2.40 21.89 -16.46
CA GLY A 301 -1.23 22.79 -16.44
C GLY A 301 -0.19 22.42 -17.49
N SER A 302 0.12 21.14 -17.63
CA SER A 302 1.05 20.62 -18.66
C SER A 302 0.58 20.89 -20.09
N GLY A 303 -0.72 21.07 -20.31
CA GLY A 303 -1.29 21.39 -21.62
C GLY A 303 -0.87 22.77 -22.14
N PHE A 304 -0.59 23.75 -21.27
CA PHE A 304 -0.21 25.09 -21.70
C PHE A 304 1.14 25.12 -22.46
N PRO A 305 2.24 24.57 -21.91
CA PRO A 305 3.49 24.44 -22.66
C PRO A 305 3.35 23.64 -23.96
N LEU A 306 2.47 22.62 -23.98
CA LEU A 306 2.21 21.83 -25.18
C LEU A 306 1.56 22.67 -26.30
N VAL A 307 0.58 23.51 -25.96
CA VAL A 307 -0.07 24.43 -26.92
C VAL A 307 0.88 25.55 -27.35
N ALA A 308 1.75 25.99 -26.45
CA ALA A 308 2.75 27.02 -26.73
C ALA A 308 3.98 26.49 -27.49
N ASP A 309 3.99 25.20 -27.87
CA ASP A 309 5.10 24.52 -28.54
C ASP A 309 6.44 24.72 -27.80
N ALA A 310 6.40 24.61 -26.47
CA ALA A 310 7.61 24.77 -25.66
C ALA A 310 8.58 23.61 -25.91
N GLU A 311 9.77 23.92 -26.43
CA GLU A 311 10.81 22.92 -26.72
C GLU A 311 11.49 22.38 -25.45
N SER A 312 11.53 23.16 -24.37
CA SER A 312 12.22 22.78 -23.13
C SER A 312 11.30 22.09 -22.13
N ARG A 313 11.87 21.20 -21.28
CA ARG A 313 11.13 20.49 -20.22
C ARG A 313 10.72 21.39 -19.06
N LYS A 314 11.43 22.49 -18.81
CA LYS A 314 11.24 23.35 -17.61
C LYS A 314 9.83 23.95 -17.53
N PRO A 315 9.25 24.54 -18.60
CA PRO A 315 7.86 25.00 -18.61
C PRO A 315 6.85 23.91 -18.24
N TYR A 316 7.00 22.67 -18.71
CA TYR A 316 6.10 21.56 -18.37
C TYR A 316 6.10 21.28 -16.87
N VAL A 317 7.27 21.27 -16.24
CA VAL A 317 7.41 21.00 -14.80
C VAL A 317 6.75 22.12 -13.98
N VAL A 318 7.07 23.38 -14.29
CA VAL A 318 6.49 24.53 -13.60
C VAL A 318 4.97 24.55 -13.76
N ALA A 319 4.47 24.38 -14.99
CA ALA A 319 3.04 24.39 -15.27
C ALA A 319 2.31 23.20 -14.61
N SER A 320 2.93 22.02 -14.55
CA SER A 320 2.41 20.86 -13.81
C SER A 320 2.25 21.14 -12.32
N ILE A 321 3.27 21.75 -11.69
CA ILE A 321 3.26 22.08 -10.26
C ILE A 321 2.15 23.09 -9.97
N LEU A 322 2.11 24.19 -10.73
CA LEU A 322 1.10 25.25 -10.55
C LEU A 322 -0.31 24.73 -10.83
N GLY A 323 -0.48 23.95 -11.90
CA GLY A 323 -1.75 23.34 -12.26
C GLY A 323 -2.24 22.38 -11.17
N SER A 324 -1.36 21.52 -10.65
CA SER A 324 -1.69 20.60 -9.55
C SER A 324 -2.12 21.34 -8.29
N ALA A 325 -1.40 22.40 -7.90
CA ALA A 325 -1.74 23.22 -6.75
C ALA A 325 -3.11 23.91 -6.91
N ALA A 326 -3.36 24.49 -8.10
CA ALA A 326 -4.64 25.11 -8.43
C ALA A 326 -5.79 24.10 -8.44
N GLY A 327 -5.57 22.90 -9.00
CA GLY A 327 -6.55 21.82 -9.04
C GLY A 327 -6.90 21.28 -7.65
N MET A 328 -5.91 21.12 -6.77
CA MET A 328 -6.16 20.79 -5.35
C MET A 328 -6.96 21.87 -4.64
N TRP A 329 -6.57 23.14 -4.82
CA TRP A 329 -7.25 24.28 -4.19
C TRP A 329 -8.71 24.38 -4.64
N LEU A 330 -8.95 24.25 -5.95
CA LEU A 330 -10.29 24.30 -6.52
C LEU A 330 -11.14 23.13 -6.02
N ALA A 331 -10.61 21.90 -6.07
CA ALA A 331 -11.31 20.72 -5.56
C ALA A 331 -11.59 20.84 -4.06
N HIS A 332 -10.64 21.33 -3.26
CA HIS A 332 -10.84 21.57 -1.83
C HIS A 332 -11.99 22.53 -1.57
N ARG A 333 -12.06 23.64 -2.32
CA ARG A 333 -13.08 24.68 -2.18
C ARG A 333 -14.47 24.22 -2.64
N LEU A 334 -14.55 23.58 -3.81
CA LEU A 334 -15.82 23.10 -4.37
C LEU A 334 -16.43 21.94 -3.58
N THR A 335 -15.61 21.21 -2.83
CA THR A 335 -16.07 20.10 -1.98
C THR A 335 -16.23 20.49 -0.51
N GLN A 336 -16.15 21.78 -0.16
CA GLN A 336 -16.50 22.24 1.18
C GLN A 336 -17.97 21.91 1.47
N GLY A 337 -18.25 21.33 2.64
CA GLY A 337 -19.59 20.84 3.02
C GLY A 337 -20.01 19.51 2.40
N TRP A 338 -19.23 18.93 1.47
CA TRP A 338 -19.59 17.63 0.88
C TRP A 338 -19.35 16.48 1.86
N GLY A 339 -20.43 15.78 2.21
CA GLY A 339 -20.37 14.59 3.06
C GLY A 339 -20.14 14.88 4.54
N GLU A 340 -20.29 16.14 4.99
CA GLU A 340 -20.42 16.43 6.41
C GLU A 340 -21.70 15.78 6.93
N THR A 341 -21.60 14.51 7.37
CA THR A 341 -22.62 13.94 8.23
C THR A 341 -22.71 14.84 9.45
N ALA A 342 -23.87 15.47 9.61
CA ALA A 342 -24.24 16.36 10.69
C ALA A 342 -23.66 15.88 12.03
N PRO A 343 -23.21 16.82 12.89
CA PRO A 343 -22.48 16.53 14.11
C PRO A 343 -23.25 15.53 14.96
N PHE A 344 -22.65 14.36 15.21
CA PHE A 344 -22.96 13.43 16.31
C PHE A 344 -24.37 13.55 16.93
N ALA A 345 -25.43 13.47 16.11
CA ALA A 345 -26.79 13.33 16.61
C ALA A 345 -26.96 11.87 17.01
N LYS A 346 -26.58 11.61 18.26
CA LYS A 346 -26.96 10.45 19.05
C LYS A 346 -28.47 10.30 18.88
N ASN A 347 -28.89 9.28 18.12
CA ASN A 347 -30.27 8.98 17.72
C ASN A 347 -30.78 9.81 16.54
N ASN A 348 -30.65 9.29 15.31
CA ASN A 348 -31.80 9.12 14.41
C ASN A 348 -31.42 8.33 13.15
N LEU A 349 -32.36 7.46 12.77
CA LEU A 349 -32.32 6.57 11.62
C LEU A 349 -32.13 7.37 10.32
N ILE A 350 -30.91 7.38 9.78
CA ILE A 350 -30.66 7.96 8.46
C ILE A 350 -31.26 7.02 7.39
N PRO A 351 -32.14 7.52 6.50
CA PRO A 351 -32.72 6.74 5.41
C PRO A 351 -31.62 6.18 4.48
N LYS A 352 -31.86 4.96 4.01
CA LYS A 352 -30.86 4.12 3.34
C LYS A 352 -30.65 4.45 1.86
N SER A 353 -31.30 5.47 1.29
CA SER A 353 -31.51 5.56 -0.17
C SER A 353 -30.51 6.40 -0.96
N ASP A 354 -29.79 7.35 -0.38
CA ASP A 354 -29.07 8.34 -1.20
C ASP A 354 -27.56 8.31 -0.93
N ARG A 355 -26.89 7.23 -1.35
CA ARG A 355 -25.42 7.13 -1.25
C ARG A 355 -24.80 7.20 -2.64
N PHE A 356 -24.31 8.39 -2.95
CA PHE A 356 -23.39 8.62 -4.04
C PHE A 356 -22.12 7.78 -3.84
N ALA A 357 -21.83 6.86 -4.76
CA ALA A 357 -20.60 6.07 -4.75
C ALA A 357 -19.73 6.49 -5.93
N VAL A 358 -18.59 7.10 -5.62
CA VAL A 358 -17.51 7.35 -6.58
C VAL A 358 -16.51 6.23 -6.41
N SER A 359 -16.44 5.32 -7.39
CA SER A 359 -15.39 4.30 -7.43
C SER A 359 -14.23 4.82 -8.28
N LEU A 360 -13.07 5.01 -7.65
CA LEU A 360 -11.81 5.26 -8.34
C LEU A 360 -11.33 3.98 -9.07
N PRO A 361 -10.47 4.09 -10.09
CA PRO A 361 -9.83 2.93 -10.69
C PRO A 361 -9.08 2.17 -9.62
N SER A 362 -9.20 0.84 -9.65
CA SER A 362 -8.40 -0.04 -8.83
C SER A 362 -6.90 0.14 -9.14
N ILE A 363 -6.04 -0.17 -8.17
CA ILE A 363 -4.59 0.12 -8.23
C ILE A 363 -3.91 -0.55 -9.44
N ASP A 364 -4.42 -1.70 -9.87
CA ASP A 364 -4.04 -2.43 -11.08
C ASP A 364 -4.28 -1.62 -12.36
N LYS A 365 -5.38 -0.84 -12.45
CA LYS A 365 -5.64 0.05 -13.58
C LYS A 365 -4.66 1.22 -13.63
N TRP A 366 -4.30 1.76 -12.47
CA TRP A 366 -3.28 2.82 -12.36
C TRP A 366 -1.88 2.31 -12.73
N LEU A 367 -1.51 1.12 -12.26
CA LEU A 367 -0.26 0.46 -12.64
C LEU A 367 -0.23 0.13 -14.13
N THR A 368 -1.35 -0.34 -14.69
CA THR A 368 -1.48 -0.59 -16.14
C THR A 368 -1.29 0.70 -16.94
N LEU A 369 -1.94 1.79 -16.52
CA LEU A 369 -1.76 3.11 -17.13
C LEU A 369 -0.29 3.57 -17.06
N GLY A 370 0.34 3.45 -15.89
CA GLY A 370 1.76 3.78 -15.69
C GLY A 370 2.71 2.94 -16.56
N LEU A 371 2.53 1.63 -16.61
CA LEU A 371 3.31 0.72 -17.44
C LEU A 371 3.10 0.99 -18.94
N MET A 372 1.89 1.40 -19.35
CA MET A 372 1.59 1.79 -20.72
C MET A 372 2.29 3.10 -21.11
N THR A 373 2.40 4.08 -20.20
CA THR A 373 3.15 5.33 -20.47
C THR A 373 4.65 5.11 -20.66
N LEU A 374 5.20 4.00 -20.18
CA LEU A 374 6.60 3.63 -20.34
C LEU A 374 6.90 2.89 -21.66
N ARG A 375 5.88 2.40 -22.39
CA ARG A 375 6.05 1.84 -23.74
C ARG A 375 5.91 2.95 -24.78
N LYS A 376 6.85 3.02 -25.72
CA LYS A 376 6.72 3.91 -26.90
C LYS A 376 5.38 3.63 -27.59
N PRO A 377 4.59 4.66 -27.94
CA PRO A 377 3.26 4.48 -28.50
C PRO A 377 3.37 3.91 -29.91
N THR A 378 3.26 2.60 -30.04
CA THR A 378 3.04 1.93 -31.32
C THR A 378 1.54 1.70 -31.46
N PHE A 379 0.91 2.58 -32.24
CA PHE A 379 -0.51 2.60 -32.64
C PHE A 379 -1.56 2.93 -31.56
N MET A 380 -2.27 4.05 -31.80
CA MET A 380 -3.50 4.44 -31.13
C MET A 380 -4.67 3.56 -31.59
N ALA A 381 -4.79 2.35 -31.05
CA ALA A 381 -6.01 1.57 -31.16
C ALA A 381 -6.58 1.33 -29.76
N ASP A 382 -7.70 2.01 -29.49
CA ASP A 382 -8.65 1.89 -28.39
C ASP A 382 -8.09 1.83 -26.95
N PHE A 383 -8.35 2.91 -26.19
CA PHE A 383 -8.12 3.02 -24.75
C PHE A 383 -9.41 2.76 -23.96
N PRO A 384 -9.79 1.51 -23.60
CA PRO A 384 -10.95 1.25 -22.78
C PRO A 384 -10.57 1.30 -21.29
N VAL A 385 -10.14 2.46 -20.78
CA VAL A 385 -9.91 2.64 -19.35
C VAL A 385 -10.97 3.58 -18.79
N GLU A 386 -12.01 3.01 -18.19
CA GLU A 386 -13.01 3.74 -17.41
C GLU A 386 -12.30 4.31 -16.16
N LEU A 387 -11.88 5.58 -16.23
CA LEU A 387 -11.04 6.24 -15.21
C LEU A 387 -11.83 6.72 -13.98
N VAL A 388 -13.14 6.92 -14.12
CA VAL A 388 -14.03 7.29 -13.00
C VAL A 388 -15.41 6.72 -13.31
N ARG A 389 -15.96 5.92 -12.39
CA ARG A 389 -17.37 5.54 -12.43
C ARG A 389 -18.10 6.24 -11.30
N ILE A 390 -19.10 7.02 -11.66
CA ILE A 390 -20.04 7.68 -10.76
C ILE A 390 -21.37 6.92 -10.90
N SER A 391 -21.82 6.25 -9.85
CA SER A 391 -23.13 5.58 -9.81
C SER A 391 -24.10 6.37 -8.92
N PHE A 392 -25.28 6.65 -9.46
CA PHE A 392 -26.40 7.27 -8.77
C PHE A 392 -27.27 6.23 -8.10
#